data_AF-A0A943SLN5-F1
#
_entry.id   AF-A0A943SLN5-F1
#
_cell.length_a   1.000
_cell.length_b   1.000
_cell.length_c   1.000
_cell.angle_alpha   90.00
_cell.angle_beta   90.00
_cell.angle_gamma   90.00
#
_symmetry.space_group_name_H-M   'P 1'
#
loop_
_entity.id
_entity.type
_entity.pdbx_description
1 polymer ?
#
loop_
_entity_poly.entity_id
_entity_poly.type
_entity_poly.pdbx_seq_one_letter_code
_entity_poly.pdbx_strand_id
1 'polypeptide(L)'
;LLERARPGQIQLEIGVQSTHQPTLAAIQRVQDFDYTAKMVRRLAEAKNLHLHLDLIAGLPLEGMEQFCRSIDDVMALGAEKVQLGFLKVLKGSKMREMAEEYGILYRSSAPYEVCQTAQLSGQELTRLHQVEYLLDRTYNSGLFRHLVDYFGRQMGYAHFYLQLSEQLEREGILPRTLGEKQLAEVLLGFCQERAEPMAQEMLRLDLLIKKRRPKLPQALECDAPWKRQIFAENPDLLKNLPAGKRAWHYARLEEFSLDLCRYLEKGEVCPKKGRYLFDYTDWSLRDLQTGQRMHFGRAMPVLPEWEA
;
A
#
# COMPACT_ATOMS: atom_id res chain seq x y z
N LEU A 1 -12.55 -3.28 25.29
CA LEU A 1 -13.34 -4.19 24.44
C LEU A 1 -12.58 -4.51 23.15
N LEU A 2 -12.18 -3.48 22.39
CA LEU A 2 -11.42 -3.62 21.14
C LEU A 2 -10.05 -4.30 21.32
N GLU A 3 -9.26 -3.90 22.31
CA GLU A 3 -7.93 -4.47 22.60
C GLU A 3 -7.95 -5.98 22.97
N ARG A 4 -9.11 -6.51 23.37
CA ARG A 4 -9.26 -7.92 23.77
C ARG A 4 -9.80 -8.81 22.65
N ALA A 5 -10.16 -8.22 21.50
CA ALA A 5 -10.64 -8.97 20.34
C ALA A 5 -9.50 -9.79 19.71
N ARG A 6 -9.81 -10.96 19.16
CA ARG A 6 -8.80 -11.74 18.45
C ARG A 6 -8.46 -11.02 17.14
N PRO A 7 -7.19 -11.07 16.68
CA PRO A 7 -6.78 -10.44 15.43
C PRO A 7 -7.69 -10.82 14.25
N GLY A 8 -8.16 -9.81 13.53
CA GLY A 8 -8.98 -9.94 12.32
C GLY A 8 -10.47 -10.19 12.56
N GLN A 9 -10.96 -10.04 13.79
CA GLN A 9 -12.40 -10.16 14.09
C GLN A 9 -13.19 -8.87 13.88
N ILE A 10 -12.54 -7.72 13.97
CA ILE A 10 -13.20 -6.41 13.95
C ILE A 10 -12.59 -5.59 12.83
N GLN A 11 -13.47 -5.05 11.97
CA GLN A 11 -13.14 -4.02 11.00
C GLN A 11 -13.83 -2.72 11.43
N LEU A 12 -13.09 -1.62 11.44
CA LEU A 12 -13.60 -0.28 11.70
C LEU A 12 -13.41 0.56 10.44
N GLU A 13 -14.50 1.17 9.99
CA GLU A 13 -14.51 2.16 8.90
C GLU A 13 -14.67 3.55 9.51
N ILE A 14 -13.73 4.44 9.21
CA ILE A 14 -13.72 5.82 9.69
C ILE A 14 -13.81 6.73 8.47
N GLY A 15 -14.97 7.36 8.32
CA GLY A 15 -15.21 8.34 7.27
C GLY A 15 -14.52 9.66 7.57
N VAL A 16 -13.26 9.80 7.13
CA VAL A 16 -12.48 11.05 7.20
C VAL A 16 -13.04 12.08 6.22
N GLN A 17 -13.41 11.61 5.03
CA GLN A 17 -13.94 12.34 3.88
C GLN A 17 -12.95 13.31 3.23
N SER A 18 -12.33 14.18 4.02
CA SER A 18 -11.30 15.14 3.62
C SER A 18 -10.51 15.54 4.86
N THR A 19 -9.24 15.94 4.70
CA THR A 19 -8.47 16.60 5.77
C THR A 19 -8.49 18.13 5.63
N HIS A 20 -9.14 18.65 4.58
CA HIS A 20 -9.28 20.07 4.33
C HIS A 20 -10.45 20.69 5.10
N GLN A 21 -10.16 21.47 6.14
CA GLN A 21 -11.19 22.04 7.02
C GLN A 21 -12.29 22.85 6.31
N PRO A 22 -12.00 23.71 5.30
CA PRO A 22 -13.03 24.42 4.54
C PRO A 22 -14.01 23.47 3.84
N THR A 23 -13.52 22.37 3.28
CA THR A 23 -14.35 21.33 2.66
C THR A 23 -15.23 20.65 3.68
N LEU A 24 -14.68 20.25 4.83
CA LEU A 24 -15.44 19.66 5.94
C LEU A 24 -16.55 20.60 6.42
N ALA A 25 -16.26 21.89 6.57
CA ALA A 25 -17.25 22.90 6.95
C ALA A 25 -18.36 23.06 5.89
N ALA A 26 -18.01 23.09 4.60
CA ALA A 26 -18.97 23.21 3.50
C ALA A 26 -19.95 22.03 3.46
N ILE A 27 -19.49 20.82 3.80
CA ILE A 27 -20.34 19.62 3.89
C ILE A 27 -20.98 19.43 5.28
N GLN A 28 -20.83 20.42 6.17
CA GLN A 28 -21.36 20.41 7.55
C GLN A 28 -20.85 19.22 8.38
N ARG A 29 -19.62 18.77 8.10
CA ARG A 29 -18.93 17.73 8.84
C ARG A 29 -18.12 18.37 9.97
N VAL A 30 -18.61 18.22 11.21
CA VAL A 30 -17.87 18.63 12.40
C VAL A 30 -16.84 17.56 12.73
N GLN A 31 -15.61 17.77 12.29
CA GLN A 31 -14.48 16.88 12.53
C GLN A 31 -13.21 17.71 12.72
N ASP A 32 -12.37 17.26 13.65
CA ASP A 32 -10.99 17.70 13.86
C ASP A 32 -10.08 16.57 13.38
N PHE A 33 -9.29 16.83 12.34
CA PHE A 33 -8.44 15.81 11.75
C PHE A 33 -7.31 15.41 12.69
N ASP A 34 -6.73 16.32 13.47
CA ASP A 34 -5.64 16.00 14.40
C ASP A 34 -6.11 15.05 15.49
N TYR A 35 -7.32 15.30 16.02
CA TYR A 35 -7.96 14.38 16.96
C TYR A 35 -8.23 13.02 16.32
N THR A 36 -8.75 13.00 15.09
CA THR A 36 -9.03 11.77 14.34
C THR A 36 -7.76 10.97 14.10
N ALA A 37 -6.70 11.61 13.62
CA ALA A 37 -5.38 11.04 13.39
C ALA A 37 -4.81 10.40 14.67
N LYS A 38 -4.89 11.11 15.81
CA LYS A 38 -4.46 10.58 17.11
C LYS A 38 -5.20 9.31 17.50
N MET A 39 -6.52 9.25 17.28
CA MET A 39 -7.31 8.07 17.58
C MET A 39 -7.01 6.91 16.63
N VAL A 40 -6.85 7.19 15.34
CA VAL A 40 -6.49 6.19 14.33
C VAL A 40 -5.14 5.56 14.64
N ARG A 41 -4.09 6.35 14.92
CA ARG A 41 -2.76 5.82 15.28
C ARG A 41 -2.83 4.88 16.48
N ARG A 42 -3.54 5.28 17.54
CA ARG A 42 -3.75 4.45 18.72
C ARG A 42 -4.50 3.14 18.40
N LEU A 43 -5.46 3.17 17.48
CA LEU A 43 -6.17 1.96 17.04
C LEU A 43 -5.27 1.05 16.20
N ALA A 44 -4.41 1.62 15.35
CA ALA A 44 -3.45 0.87 14.53
C ALA A 44 -2.39 0.14 15.39
N GLU A 45 -1.96 0.76 16.49
CA GLU A 45 -1.04 0.15 17.47
C GLU A 45 -1.59 -1.14 18.10
N ALA A 46 -2.91 -1.32 18.17
CA ALA A 46 -3.52 -2.51 18.78
C ALA A 46 -3.28 -3.78 17.93
N LYS A 47 -2.92 -3.65 16.64
CA LYS A 47 -2.58 -4.72 15.67
C LYS A 47 -3.60 -5.86 15.55
N ASN A 48 -4.80 -5.70 16.10
CA ASN A 48 -5.85 -6.71 16.13
C ASN A 48 -7.16 -6.26 15.44
N LEU A 49 -7.19 -5.02 14.93
CA LEU A 49 -8.30 -4.42 14.19
C LEU A 49 -7.92 -4.24 12.72
N HIS A 50 -8.90 -4.30 11.83
CA HIS A 50 -8.73 -3.85 10.45
C HIS A 50 -9.32 -2.43 10.33
N LEU A 51 -8.48 -1.44 10.05
CA LEU A 51 -8.87 -0.05 9.91
C LEU A 51 -8.97 0.32 8.43
N HIS A 52 -10.12 0.87 8.07
CA HIS A 52 -10.40 1.43 6.76
C HIS A 52 -10.68 2.93 6.93
N LEU A 53 -9.96 3.76 6.20
CA LEU A 53 -10.15 5.21 6.21
C LEU A 53 -10.71 5.66 4.87
N ASP A 54 -11.83 6.37 4.90
CA ASP A 54 -12.52 6.77 3.66
C ASP A 54 -12.30 8.25 3.36
N LEU A 55 -11.93 8.55 2.12
CA LEU A 55 -11.85 9.90 1.53
C LEU A 55 -12.88 10.01 0.39
N ILE A 56 -13.37 11.21 0.12
CA ILE A 56 -14.29 11.48 -1.01
C ILE A 56 -13.72 12.60 -1.87
N ALA A 57 -13.37 12.27 -3.11
CA ALA A 57 -12.98 13.25 -4.13
C ALA A 57 -14.20 14.01 -4.67
N GLY A 58 -13.98 15.27 -5.07
CA GLY A 58 -14.99 16.12 -5.69
C GLY A 58 -15.96 16.76 -4.69
N LEU A 59 -15.57 16.85 -3.41
CA LEU A 59 -16.27 17.67 -2.44
C LEU A 59 -16.05 19.17 -2.72
N PRO A 60 -16.96 20.05 -2.26
CA PRO A 60 -16.80 21.49 -2.40
C PRO A 60 -15.46 22.02 -1.86
N LEU A 61 -14.91 23.04 -2.52
CA LEU A 61 -13.72 23.78 -2.08
C LEU A 61 -12.42 22.95 -2.04
N GLU A 62 -12.44 21.71 -2.54
CA GLU A 62 -11.27 20.83 -2.57
C GLU A 62 -10.77 20.65 -4.00
N GLY A 63 -9.60 21.22 -4.29
CA GLY A 63 -8.89 21.01 -5.56
C GLY A 63 -7.93 19.82 -5.49
N MET A 64 -7.22 19.58 -6.60
CA MET A 64 -6.26 18.47 -6.71
C MET A 64 -5.20 18.52 -5.59
N GLU A 65 -4.66 19.71 -5.32
CA GLU A 65 -3.61 19.90 -4.31
C GLU A 65 -4.10 19.58 -2.90
N GLN A 66 -5.30 20.05 -2.52
CA GLN A 66 -5.90 19.76 -1.22
C GLN A 66 -6.23 18.27 -1.09
N PHE A 67 -6.78 17.65 -2.13
CA PHE A 67 -7.13 16.24 -2.08
C PHE A 67 -5.89 15.33 -2.05
N CYS A 68 -4.80 15.69 -2.74
CA CYS A 68 -3.52 15.00 -2.63
C CYS A 68 -2.97 15.03 -1.20
N ARG A 69 -3.06 16.19 -0.52
CA ARG A 69 -2.75 16.28 0.92
C ARG A 69 -3.64 15.36 1.75
N SER A 70 -4.95 15.32 1.49
CA SER A 70 -5.86 14.40 2.17
C SER A 70 -5.44 12.93 2.01
N ILE A 71 -5.00 12.52 0.81
CA ILE A 71 -4.46 11.17 0.57
C ILE A 71 -3.19 10.94 1.39
N ASP A 72 -2.23 11.86 1.34
CA ASP A 72 -0.96 11.74 2.05
C ASP A 72 -1.15 11.66 3.57
N ASP A 73 -1.98 12.55 4.12
CA ASP A 73 -2.33 12.63 5.53
C ASP A 73 -2.94 11.32 6.03
N VAL A 74 -3.90 10.77 5.28
CA VAL A 74 -4.61 9.53 5.65
C VAL A 74 -3.73 8.30 5.49
N MET A 75 -2.96 8.20 4.40
CA MET A 75 -2.03 7.09 4.16
C MET A 75 -0.92 7.05 5.23
N ALA A 76 -0.46 8.22 5.69
CA ALA A 76 0.54 8.33 6.75
C ALA A 76 0.05 7.83 8.12
N LEU A 77 -1.26 7.64 8.32
CA LEU A 77 -1.80 7.04 9.56
C LEU A 77 -1.61 5.52 9.63
N GLY A 78 -1.17 4.87 8.53
CA GLY A 78 -0.81 3.45 8.53
C GLY A 78 -2.00 2.49 8.64
N ALA A 79 -3.21 2.92 8.27
CA ALA A 79 -4.39 2.06 8.26
C ALA A 79 -4.25 0.88 7.28
N GLU A 80 -4.93 -0.24 7.54
CA GLU A 80 -4.87 -1.41 6.67
C GLU A 80 -5.37 -1.11 5.27
N LYS A 81 -6.39 -0.25 5.12
CA LYS A 81 -6.90 0.21 3.84
C LYS A 81 -7.25 1.69 3.85
N VAL A 82 -7.14 2.30 2.68
CA VAL A 82 -7.65 3.63 2.39
C VAL A 82 -8.62 3.51 1.22
N GLN A 83 -9.86 3.93 1.40
CA GLN A 83 -10.85 3.97 0.34
C GLN A 83 -10.92 5.37 -0.24
N LEU A 84 -10.63 5.51 -1.53
CA LEU A 84 -10.94 6.73 -2.26
C LEU A 84 -12.32 6.55 -2.91
N GLY A 85 -13.28 7.36 -2.48
CA GLY A 85 -14.61 7.47 -3.07
C GLY A 85 -14.72 8.73 -3.91
N PHE A 86 -15.80 8.83 -4.69
CA PHE A 86 -16.13 10.01 -5.48
C PHE A 86 -17.51 10.50 -5.08
N LEU A 87 -17.68 11.82 -4.99
CA LEU A 87 -18.93 12.43 -4.56
C LEU A 87 -20.09 11.94 -5.43
N LYS A 88 -21.16 11.45 -4.78
CA LYS A 88 -22.43 11.11 -5.42
C LYS A 88 -23.50 12.12 -5.00
N VAL A 89 -24.06 12.84 -5.97
CA VAL A 89 -25.06 13.89 -5.72
C VAL A 89 -26.46 13.27 -5.74
N LEU A 90 -26.89 12.75 -4.58
CA LEU A 90 -28.13 12.01 -4.45
C LEU A 90 -29.36 12.92 -4.42
N LYS A 91 -30.49 12.43 -4.96
CA LYS A 91 -31.78 13.13 -4.91
C LYS A 91 -32.19 13.37 -3.45
N GLY A 92 -32.60 14.60 -3.14
CA GLY A 92 -33.01 15.02 -1.78
C GLY A 92 -31.85 15.27 -0.81
N SER A 93 -30.59 15.18 -1.25
CA SER A 93 -29.44 15.56 -0.41
C SER A 93 -29.20 17.07 -0.45
N LYS A 94 -28.66 17.62 0.64
CA LYS A 94 -28.25 19.03 0.70
C LYS A 94 -27.22 19.37 -0.37
N MET A 95 -26.32 18.43 -0.66
CA MET A 95 -25.34 18.57 -1.74
C MET A 95 -25.99 18.83 -3.10
N ARG A 96 -27.17 18.26 -3.36
CA ARG A 96 -27.90 18.50 -4.61
C ARG A 96 -28.45 19.92 -4.70
N GLU A 97 -28.91 20.48 -3.59
CA GLU A 97 -29.38 21.87 -3.51
C GLU A 97 -28.23 22.86 -3.73
N MET A 98 -27.03 22.52 -3.25
CA MET A 98 -25.82 23.35 -3.33
C MET A 98 -24.95 23.06 -4.56
N ALA A 99 -25.38 22.15 -5.44
CA ALA A 99 -24.56 21.71 -6.57
C ALA A 99 -24.22 22.88 -7.51
N GLU A 100 -25.18 23.75 -7.80
CA GLU A 100 -24.96 24.94 -8.64
C GLU A 100 -24.01 25.93 -7.96
N GLU A 101 -24.18 26.20 -6.66
CA GLU A 101 -23.35 27.10 -5.86
C GLU A 101 -21.86 26.72 -5.92
N TYR A 102 -21.56 25.42 -5.84
CA TYR A 102 -20.19 24.91 -5.87
C TYR A 102 -19.72 24.46 -7.28
N GLY A 103 -20.49 24.75 -8.32
CA GLY A 103 -20.14 24.39 -9.69
C GLY A 103 -20.02 22.87 -9.92
N ILE A 104 -20.78 22.06 -9.18
CA ILE A 104 -20.75 20.60 -9.23
C ILE A 104 -21.61 20.11 -10.40
N LEU A 105 -20.93 19.60 -11.43
CA LEU A 105 -21.56 18.83 -12.49
C LEU A 105 -21.49 17.35 -12.12
N TYR A 106 -22.59 16.62 -12.29
CA TYR A 106 -22.68 15.22 -11.92
C TYR A 106 -23.58 14.46 -12.91
N ARG A 107 -23.47 13.13 -12.93
CA ARG A 107 -24.27 12.27 -13.82
C ARG A 107 -25.75 12.32 -13.46
N SER A 108 -26.61 12.40 -14.48
CA SER A 108 -28.07 12.41 -14.30
C SER A 108 -28.66 11.03 -13.96
N SER A 109 -27.89 9.96 -14.19
CA SER A 109 -28.24 8.58 -13.85
C SER A 109 -27.37 8.05 -12.71
N ALA A 110 -27.86 7.02 -12.02
CA ALA A 110 -27.09 6.34 -10.98
C ALA A 110 -25.73 5.86 -11.54
N PRO A 111 -24.63 6.03 -10.79
CA PRO A 111 -24.56 6.36 -9.36
C PRO A 111 -24.58 7.86 -9.01
N TYR A 112 -24.93 8.76 -9.94
CA TYR A 112 -24.97 10.22 -9.75
C TYR A 112 -23.62 10.83 -9.35
N GLU A 113 -22.55 10.21 -9.83
CA GLU A 113 -21.18 10.61 -9.51
C GLU A 113 -20.83 11.97 -10.11
N VAL A 114 -20.01 12.72 -9.39
CA VAL A 114 -19.43 13.99 -9.83
C VAL A 114 -18.61 13.80 -11.10
N CYS A 115 -18.80 14.70 -12.05
CA CYS A 115 -18.05 14.80 -13.29
C CYS A 115 -17.07 15.97 -13.28
N GLN A 116 -17.35 17.01 -12.50
CA GLN A 116 -16.54 18.23 -12.37
C GLN A 116 -17.03 19.04 -11.16
N THR A 117 -16.14 19.82 -10.55
CA THR A 117 -16.49 20.89 -9.58
C THR A 117 -15.88 22.21 -10.01
N ALA A 118 -16.10 23.29 -9.24
CA ALA A 118 -15.38 24.55 -9.46
C ALA A 118 -13.85 24.43 -9.26
N GLN A 119 -13.38 23.46 -8.46
CA GLN A 119 -11.96 23.27 -8.14
C GLN A 119 -11.30 22.09 -8.87
N LEU A 120 -12.09 21.13 -9.37
CA LEU A 120 -11.59 19.93 -10.05
C LEU A 120 -12.23 19.77 -11.42
N SER A 121 -11.41 19.72 -12.45
CA SER A 121 -11.81 19.38 -13.81
C SER A 121 -12.19 17.89 -13.94
N GLY A 122 -12.96 17.55 -14.98
CA GLY A 122 -13.26 16.14 -15.28
C GLY A 122 -12.03 15.30 -15.62
N GLN A 123 -10.96 15.91 -16.17
CA GLN A 123 -9.69 15.23 -16.41
C GLN A 123 -8.98 14.90 -15.09
N GLU A 124 -8.99 15.82 -14.13
CA GLU A 124 -8.43 15.58 -12.80
C GLU A 124 -9.20 14.49 -12.04
N LEU A 125 -10.53 14.49 -12.11
CA LEU A 125 -11.34 13.40 -11.54
C LEU A 125 -11.02 12.06 -12.20
N THR A 126 -10.83 12.03 -13.52
CA THR A 126 -10.40 10.82 -14.25
C THR A 126 -9.04 10.31 -13.76
N ARG A 127 -8.08 11.21 -13.51
CA ARG A 127 -6.78 10.86 -12.93
C ARG A 127 -6.93 10.30 -11.52
N LEU A 128 -7.77 10.92 -10.68
CA LEU A 128 -8.05 10.40 -9.34
C LEU A 128 -8.70 9.01 -9.36
N HIS A 129 -9.53 8.67 -10.36
CA HIS A 129 -10.03 7.30 -10.53
C HIS A 129 -8.90 6.30 -10.84
N GLN A 130 -7.88 6.71 -11.60
CA GLN A 130 -6.72 5.84 -11.82
C GLN A 130 -5.90 5.67 -10.54
N VAL A 131 -5.74 6.74 -9.76
CA VAL A 131 -5.09 6.70 -8.43
C VAL A 131 -5.84 5.76 -7.49
N GLU A 132 -7.16 5.86 -7.39
CA GLU A 132 -8.01 4.96 -6.60
C GLU A 132 -7.78 3.50 -6.98
N TYR A 133 -7.80 3.19 -8.29
CA TYR A 133 -7.59 1.85 -8.77
C TYR A 133 -6.18 1.32 -8.44
N LEU A 134 -5.15 2.14 -8.67
CA LEU A 134 -3.77 1.77 -8.37
C LEU A 134 -3.57 1.56 -6.87
N LEU A 135 -4.14 2.42 -6.04
CA LEU A 135 -4.11 2.29 -4.58
C LEU A 135 -4.75 0.98 -4.14
N ASP A 136 -5.92 0.63 -4.68
CA ASP A 136 -6.59 -0.62 -4.33
C ASP A 136 -5.75 -1.85 -4.71
N ARG A 137 -5.21 -1.84 -5.94
CA ARG A 137 -4.43 -2.96 -6.46
C ARG A 137 -3.04 -3.10 -5.83
N THR A 138 -2.50 -2.05 -5.23
CA THR A 138 -1.16 -2.05 -4.62
C THR A 138 -1.20 -2.13 -3.10
N TYR A 139 -1.73 -1.09 -2.45
CA TYR A 139 -1.72 -0.94 -1.01
C TYR A 139 -2.82 -1.76 -0.34
N ASN A 140 -4.09 -1.58 -0.74
CA ASN A 140 -5.23 -2.24 -0.10
C ASN A 140 -5.25 -3.75 -0.32
N SER A 141 -4.71 -4.22 -1.46
CA SER A 141 -4.52 -5.65 -1.75
C SER A 141 -3.48 -6.31 -0.83
N GLY A 142 -2.62 -5.51 -0.20
CA GLY A 142 -1.48 -5.97 0.58
C GLY A 142 -0.32 -6.50 -0.25
N LEU A 143 -0.36 -6.39 -1.58
CA LEU A 143 0.63 -7.02 -2.46
C LEU A 143 1.93 -6.24 -2.59
N PHE A 144 1.88 -4.91 -2.43
CA PHE A 144 3.00 -4.01 -2.75
C PHE A 144 3.20 -2.91 -1.70
N ARG A 145 2.90 -3.19 -0.42
CA ARG A 145 2.90 -2.15 0.64
C ARG A 145 4.28 -1.60 0.91
N HIS A 146 5.33 -2.43 0.89
CA HIS A 146 6.69 -1.96 1.18
C HIS A 146 7.18 -0.98 0.12
N LEU A 147 6.89 -1.25 -1.16
CA LEU A 147 7.21 -0.34 -2.25
C LEU A 147 6.41 0.96 -2.18
N VAL A 148 5.09 0.86 -1.94
CA VAL A 148 4.21 2.04 -1.81
C VAL A 148 4.67 2.93 -0.67
N ASP A 149 4.97 2.37 0.50
CA ASP A 149 5.45 3.14 1.65
C ASP A 149 6.83 3.76 1.39
N TYR A 150 7.73 3.05 0.70
CA TYR A 150 9.05 3.59 0.33
C TYR A 150 8.90 4.88 -0.49
N PHE A 151 8.15 4.84 -1.58
CA PHE A 151 7.93 6.02 -2.41
C PHE A 151 7.05 7.06 -1.69
N GLY A 152 5.99 6.63 -1.01
CA GLY A 152 5.07 7.52 -0.29
C GLY A 152 5.77 8.37 0.75
N ARG A 153 6.72 7.80 1.49
CA ARG A 153 7.54 8.55 2.46
C ARG A 153 8.60 9.43 1.81
N GLN A 154 9.14 9.01 0.67
CA GLN A 154 10.18 9.77 -0.04
C GLN A 154 9.61 10.98 -0.79
N MET A 155 8.42 10.86 -1.39
CA MET A 155 7.89 11.84 -2.34
C MET A 155 6.41 12.20 -2.16
N GLY A 156 5.70 11.63 -1.19
CA GLY A 156 4.25 11.70 -1.04
C GLY A 156 3.54 10.53 -1.73
N TYR A 157 2.54 9.95 -1.06
CA TYR A 157 1.74 8.83 -1.58
C TYR A 157 0.91 9.26 -2.79
N ALA A 158 0.24 10.42 -2.72
CA ALA A 158 -0.55 10.96 -3.82
C ALA A 158 0.33 11.21 -5.05
N HIS A 159 1.49 11.83 -4.83
CA HIS A 159 2.44 12.12 -5.90
C HIS A 159 3.01 10.84 -6.53
N PHE A 160 3.35 9.82 -5.72
CA PHE A 160 3.74 8.50 -6.22
C PHE A 160 2.67 7.92 -7.17
N TYR A 161 1.40 7.90 -6.76
CA TYR A 161 0.33 7.34 -7.58
C TYR A 161 0.06 8.16 -8.84
N LEU A 162 0.10 9.49 -8.76
CA LEU A 162 -0.06 10.36 -9.94
C LEU A 162 1.06 10.12 -10.97
N GLN A 163 2.31 9.99 -10.52
CA GLN A 163 3.45 9.69 -11.37
C GLN A 163 3.37 8.29 -11.98
N LEU A 164 2.95 7.29 -11.20
CA LEU A 164 2.74 5.94 -11.72
C LEU A 164 1.63 5.91 -12.77
N SER A 165 0.55 6.65 -12.54
CA SER A 165 -0.54 6.78 -13.49
C SER A 165 -0.10 7.45 -14.79
N GLU A 166 0.67 8.55 -14.69
CA GLU A 166 1.23 9.25 -15.86
C GLU A 166 2.14 8.32 -16.68
N GLN A 167 2.99 7.52 -16.02
CA GLN A 167 3.82 6.54 -16.72
C GLN A 167 2.96 5.53 -17.49
N LEU A 168 1.93 4.97 -16.85
CA LEU A 168 1.01 4.03 -17.48
C LEU A 168 0.27 4.65 -18.67
N GLU A 169 -0.14 5.92 -18.58
CA GLU A 169 -0.75 6.66 -19.68
C GLU A 169 0.22 6.82 -20.86
N ARG A 170 1.49 7.19 -20.61
CA ARG A 170 2.52 7.28 -21.66
C ARG A 170 2.74 5.94 -22.38
N GLU A 171 2.67 4.84 -21.64
CA GLU A 171 2.83 3.48 -22.16
C GLU A 171 1.54 2.93 -22.80
N GLY A 172 0.43 3.67 -22.75
CA GLY A 172 -0.86 3.23 -23.29
C GLY A 172 -1.52 2.10 -22.50
N ILE A 173 -1.14 1.93 -21.23
CA ILE A 173 -1.59 0.85 -20.36
C ILE A 173 -2.72 1.37 -19.47
N LEU A 174 -3.84 0.64 -19.46
CA LEU A 174 -4.93 0.90 -18.54
C LEU A 174 -4.71 0.10 -17.25
N PRO A 175 -4.59 0.73 -16.07
CA PRO A 175 -4.33 0.03 -14.80
C PRO A 175 -5.28 -1.16 -14.58
N ARG A 176 -6.56 -1.00 -14.96
CA ARG A 176 -7.62 -2.00 -14.79
C ARG A 176 -7.43 -3.33 -15.50
N THR A 177 -6.54 -3.41 -16.48
CA THR A 177 -6.27 -4.64 -17.23
C THR A 177 -5.09 -5.43 -16.68
N LEU A 178 -4.34 -4.87 -15.72
CA LEU A 178 -3.13 -5.48 -15.19
C LEU A 178 -3.46 -6.64 -14.24
N GLY A 179 -2.95 -7.83 -14.54
CA GLY A 179 -2.81 -8.92 -13.56
C GLY A 179 -1.68 -8.64 -12.57
N GLU A 180 -1.62 -9.39 -11.47
CA GLU A 180 -0.57 -9.23 -10.43
C GLU A 180 0.86 -9.26 -11.01
N LYS A 181 1.13 -10.20 -11.94
CA LYS A 181 2.44 -10.31 -12.59
C LYS A 181 2.78 -9.05 -13.39
N GLN A 182 1.84 -8.56 -14.20
CA GLN A 182 2.06 -7.38 -15.03
C GLN A 182 2.19 -6.12 -14.17
N LEU A 183 1.43 -6.03 -13.08
CA LEU A 183 1.58 -4.94 -12.13
C LEU A 183 2.97 -4.93 -11.47
N ALA A 184 3.51 -6.11 -11.12
CA ALA A 184 4.89 -6.20 -10.63
C ALA A 184 5.92 -5.79 -11.68
N GLU A 185 5.70 -6.09 -12.97
CA GLU A 185 6.57 -5.67 -14.08
C GLU A 185 6.53 -4.16 -14.29
N VAL A 186 5.35 -3.54 -14.27
CA VAL A 186 5.18 -2.08 -14.32
C VAL A 186 5.88 -1.40 -13.16
N LEU A 187 5.64 -1.86 -11.93
CA LEU A 187 6.25 -1.29 -10.72
C LEU A 187 7.79 -1.41 -10.77
N LEU A 188 8.31 -2.52 -11.31
CA LEU A 188 9.73 -2.68 -11.54
C LEU A 188 10.26 -1.66 -12.56
N GLY A 189 9.54 -1.47 -13.67
CA GLY A 189 9.86 -0.44 -14.65
C GLY A 189 9.91 0.96 -14.04
N PHE A 190 8.92 1.31 -13.21
CA PHE A 190 8.88 2.57 -12.46
C PHE A 190 10.11 2.75 -11.55
N CYS A 191 10.55 1.69 -10.85
CA CYS A 191 11.77 1.73 -10.03
C CYS A 191 13.04 1.93 -10.88
N GLN A 192 13.09 1.29 -12.05
CA GLN A 192 14.26 1.32 -12.95
C GLN A 192 14.41 2.67 -13.66
N GLU A 193 13.31 3.26 -14.16
CA GLU A 193 13.32 4.59 -14.79
C GLU A 193 13.86 5.66 -13.82
N ARG A 194 13.62 5.49 -12.52
CA ARG A 194 14.08 6.40 -11.46
C ARG A 194 15.46 6.06 -10.90
N ALA A 195 16.09 4.97 -11.34
CA ALA A 195 17.36 4.48 -10.82
C ALA A 195 17.38 4.31 -9.29
N GLU A 196 16.29 3.80 -8.71
CA GLU A 196 16.10 3.60 -7.27
C GLU A 196 16.34 2.12 -6.88
N PRO A 197 17.57 1.71 -6.50
CA PRO A 197 17.87 0.31 -6.18
C PRO A 197 17.16 -0.18 -4.92
N MET A 198 16.98 0.69 -3.93
CA MET A 198 16.28 0.35 -2.70
C MET A 198 14.79 0.07 -2.96
N ALA A 199 14.15 0.84 -3.85
CA ALA A 199 12.78 0.56 -4.30
C ALA A 199 12.66 -0.83 -4.94
N GLN A 200 13.64 -1.25 -5.74
CA GLN A 200 13.67 -2.61 -6.30
C GLN A 200 13.79 -3.69 -5.22
N GLU A 201 14.55 -3.43 -4.14
CA GLU A 201 14.59 -4.32 -2.99
C GLU A 201 13.26 -4.37 -2.23
N MET A 202 12.57 -3.25 -2.05
CA MET A 202 11.24 -3.19 -1.43
C MET A 202 10.20 -3.96 -2.27
N LEU A 203 10.18 -3.77 -3.58
CA LEU A 203 9.34 -4.55 -4.48
C LEU A 203 9.67 -6.04 -4.41
N ARG A 204 10.95 -6.40 -4.36
CA ARG A 204 11.36 -7.79 -4.21
C ARG A 204 10.90 -8.37 -2.88
N LEU A 205 10.96 -7.61 -1.79
CA LEU A 205 10.46 -8.00 -0.48
C LEU A 205 8.94 -8.26 -0.53
N ASP A 206 8.16 -7.32 -1.08
CA ASP A 206 6.71 -7.47 -1.31
C ASP A 206 6.39 -8.78 -2.05
N LEU A 207 7.15 -9.10 -3.10
CA LEU A 207 6.96 -10.32 -3.87
C LEU A 207 7.35 -11.60 -3.10
N LEU A 208 8.30 -11.51 -2.16
CA LEU A 208 8.81 -12.62 -1.36
C LEU A 208 7.95 -12.93 -0.12
N ILE A 209 7.24 -11.94 0.45
CA ILE A 209 6.36 -12.15 1.61
C ILE A 209 5.00 -12.68 1.14
N LYS A 210 5.02 -13.86 0.52
CA LYS A 210 3.82 -14.58 0.07
C LYS A 210 3.70 -15.92 0.78
N LYS A 211 2.47 -16.45 0.83
CA LYS A 211 2.20 -17.77 1.44
C LYS A 211 2.86 -18.93 0.70
N ARG A 212 3.29 -18.71 -0.54
CA ARG A 212 3.93 -19.73 -1.38
C ARG A 212 5.15 -19.12 -2.05
N ARG A 213 6.14 -19.97 -2.35
CA ARG A 213 7.35 -19.58 -3.06
C ARG A 213 6.99 -18.88 -4.38
N PRO A 214 7.33 -17.59 -4.55
CA PRO A 214 6.99 -16.83 -5.74
C PRO A 214 7.96 -17.13 -6.89
N LYS A 215 7.48 -16.85 -8.11
CA LYS A 215 8.35 -16.56 -9.26
C LYS A 215 8.53 -15.04 -9.33
N LEU A 216 9.77 -14.56 -9.34
CA LEU A 216 10.05 -13.13 -9.44
C LEU A 216 10.17 -12.74 -10.93
N PRO A 217 9.96 -11.46 -11.27
CA PRO A 217 10.43 -10.90 -12.54
C PRO A 217 11.92 -11.23 -12.74
N GLN A 218 12.33 -11.53 -13.98
CA GLN A 218 13.69 -12.01 -14.27
C GLN A 218 14.77 -11.03 -13.80
N ALA A 219 14.53 -9.73 -13.89
CA ALA A 219 15.48 -8.71 -13.43
C ALA A 219 15.63 -8.63 -11.89
N LEU A 220 14.70 -9.22 -11.13
CA LEU A 220 14.79 -9.35 -9.66
C LEU A 220 15.30 -10.73 -9.21
N GLU A 221 15.42 -11.69 -10.13
CA GLU A 221 16.01 -12.99 -9.84
C GLU A 221 17.52 -12.83 -9.65
N CYS A 222 18.03 -13.33 -8.52
CA CYS A 222 19.46 -13.37 -8.24
C CYS A 222 19.92 -14.83 -8.31
N ASP A 223 20.56 -15.26 -9.41
CA ASP A 223 21.27 -16.54 -9.44
C ASP A 223 22.69 -16.30 -8.94
N ALA A 224 23.04 -16.95 -7.83
CA ALA A 224 24.35 -16.80 -7.22
C ALA A 224 24.85 -18.17 -6.74
N PRO A 225 26.13 -18.55 -7.01
CA PRO A 225 26.65 -19.88 -6.67
C PRO A 225 26.48 -20.26 -5.20
N TRP A 226 26.60 -19.27 -4.29
CA TRP A 226 26.46 -19.47 -2.85
C TRP A 226 25.08 -20.02 -2.46
N LYS A 227 24.01 -19.72 -3.22
CA LYS A 227 22.67 -20.25 -2.94
C LYS A 227 22.65 -21.78 -3.06
N ARG A 228 23.29 -22.31 -4.10
CA ARG A 228 23.38 -23.76 -4.34
C ARG A 228 24.25 -24.44 -3.28
N GLN A 229 25.36 -23.78 -2.91
CA GLN A 229 26.25 -24.25 -1.86
C GLN A 229 25.52 -24.38 -0.51
N ILE A 230 24.78 -23.36 -0.08
CA ILE A 230 24.04 -23.39 1.19
C ILE A 230 23.03 -24.55 1.21
N PHE A 231 22.28 -24.77 0.14
CA PHE A 231 21.35 -25.91 0.07
C PHE A 231 22.05 -27.27 0.05
N ALA A 232 23.26 -27.37 -0.51
CA ALA A 232 24.03 -28.61 -0.54
C ALA A 232 24.64 -28.94 0.82
N GLU A 233 25.18 -27.94 1.51
CA GLU A 233 25.80 -28.07 2.84
C GLU A 233 24.76 -28.26 3.96
N ASN A 234 23.52 -27.82 3.73
CA ASN A 234 22.44 -27.86 4.71
C ASN A 234 21.21 -28.60 4.12
N PRO A 235 21.27 -29.93 3.92
CA PRO A 235 20.15 -30.69 3.36
C PRO A 235 18.88 -30.61 4.22
N ASP A 236 19.04 -30.45 5.54
CA ASP A 236 17.96 -30.34 6.53
C ASP A 236 17.63 -28.88 6.91
N LEU A 237 18.01 -27.90 6.06
CA LEU A 237 17.74 -26.48 6.29
C LEU A 237 16.26 -26.19 6.56
N LEU A 238 15.39 -26.97 5.91
CA LEU A 238 13.94 -26.98 6.10
C LEU A 238 13.53 -28.28 6.79
N LYS A 239 12.69 -28.17 7.83
CA LYS A 239 12.12 -29.33 8.53
C LYS A 239 10.79 -29.73 7.89
N ASN A 240 10.45 -31.02 7.93
CA ASN A 240 9.13 -31.54 7.53
C ASN A 240 8.75 -31.31 6.05
N LEU A 241 9.68 -31.55 5.12
CA LEU A 241 9.36 -31.48 3.69
C LEU A 241 8.47 -32.64 3.23
N PRO A 242 7.56 -32.41 2.26
CA PRO A 242 6.83 -33.51 1.64
C PRO A 242 7.77 -34.52 0.98
N ALA A 243 7.38 -35.80 0.96
CA ALA A 243 8.20 -36.87 0.38
C ALA A 243 8.62 -36.55 -1.07
N GLY A 244 9.89 -36.77 -1.38
CA GLY A 244 10.48 -36.49 -2.70
C GLY A 244 10.69 -35.00 -3.00
N LYS A 245 10.39 -34.08 -2.07
CA LYS A 245 10.66 -32.66 -2.23
C LYS A 245 11.99 -32.26 -1.59
N ARG A 246 12.60 -31.24 -2.17
CA ARG A 246 13.86 -30.63 -1.71
C ARG A 246 13.63 -29.20 -1.23
N ALA A 247 14.51 -28.73 -0.35
CA ALA A 247 14.42 -27.43 0.31
C ALA A 247 14.11 -26.26 -0.64
N TRP A 248 14.82 -26.14 -1.76
CA TRP A 248 14.65 -25.02 -2.71
C TRP A 248 13.28 -24.94 -3.40
N HIS A 249 12.45 -25.98 -3.33
CA HIS A 249 11.06 -25.90 -3.81
C HIS A 249 10.17 -25.06 -2.88
N TYR A 250 10.55 -24.96 -1.60
CA TYR A 250 9.79 -24.31 -0.52
C TYR A 250 10.61 -23.24 0.22
N ALA A 251 11.80 -22.90 -0.29
CA ALA A 251 12.61 -21.82 0.23
C ALA A 251 13.17 -20.95 -0.89
N ARG A 252 13.50 -19.71 -0.52
CA ARG A 252 14.36 -18.82 -1.31
C ARG A 252 15.45 -18.28 -0.41
N LEU A 253 16.67 -18.30 -0.93
CA LEU A 253 17.82 -17.61 -0.35
C LEU A 253 17.96 -16.30 -1.11
N GLU A 254 18.00 -15.18 -0.41
CA GLU A 254 18.08 -13.86 -1.03
C GLU A 254 19.07 -12.97 -0.29
N GLU A 255 19.67 -12.01 -0.99
CA GLU A 255 20.62 -11.05 -0.44
C GLU A 255 20.03 -9.66 -0.56
N PHE A 256 20.02 -8.91 0.54
CA PHE A 256 19.52 -7.55 0.61
C PHE A 256 20.59 -6.59 1.10
N SER A 257 20.50 -5.34 0.68
CA SER A 257 21.39 -4.26 1.10
C SER A 257 21.01 -3.64 2.46
N LEU A 258 19.91 -4.10 3.08
CA LEU A 258 19.45 -3.66 4.39
C LEU A 258 19.25 -4.80 5.41
N ASP A 259 19.21 -4.44 6.69
CA ASP A 259 18.81 -5.31 7.79
C ASP A 259 17.29 -5.59 7.73
N LEU A 260 16.90 -6.66 7.03
CA LEU A 260 15.50 -6.99 6.83
C LEU A 260 14.77 -7.30 8.14
N CYS A 261 15.46 -7.92 9.11
CA CYS A 261 14.82 -8.25 10.37
C CYS A 261 14.47 -6.99 11.15
N ARG A 262 15.41 -6.05 11.23
CA ARG A 262 15.17 -4.74 11.83
C ARG A 262 14.09 -3.95 11.08
N TYR A 263 14.12 -3.96 9.75
CA TYR A 263 13.12 -3.29 8.93
C TYR A 263 11.71 -3.86 9.16
N LEU A 264 11.55 -5.18 9.17
CA LEU A 264 10.23 -5.80 9.37
C LEU A 264 9.71 -5.67 10.81
N GLU A 265 10.59 -5.54 11.79
CA GLU A 265 10.21 -5.39 13.21
C GLU A 265 9.92 -3.93 13.58
N LYS A 266 10.77 -3.00 13.10
CA LYS A 266 10.81 -1.60 13.52
C LYS A 266 10.54 -0.60 12.40
N GLY A 267 10.39 -1.04 11.16
CA GLY A 267 10.26 -0.16 9.99
C GLY A 267 11.56 0.47 9.55
N GLU A 268 12.61 0.47 10.37
CA GLU A 268 13.83 1.22 10.14
C GLU A 268 14.66 0.64 8.99
N VAL A 269 14.95 1.46 7.97
CA VAL A 269 15.86 1.11 6.88
C VAL A 269 17.30 1.30 7.36
N CYS A 270 17.95 0.21 7.74
CA CYS A 270 19.34 0.21 8.17
C CYS A 270 20.23 -0.45 7.09
N PRO A 271 21.11 0.30 6.40
CA PRO A 271 22.00 -0.26 5.40
C PRO A 271 22.95 -1.30 6.02
N LYS A 272 22.74 -2.56 5.63
CA LYS A 272 23.51 -3.71 6.12
C LYS A 272 23.31 -4.86 5.16
N LYS A 273 24.38 -5.27 4.50
CA LYS A 273 24.33 -6.40 3.57
C LYS A 273 24.07 -7.71 4.32
N GLY A 274 22.94 -8.34 4.05
CA GLY A 274 22.51 -9.57 4.72
C GLY A 274 22.07 -10.65 3.73
N ARG A 275 22.19 -11.91 4.16
CA ARG A 275 21.64 -13.07 3.43
C ARG A 275 20.54 -13.69 4.25
N TYR A 276 19.41 -13.92 3.61
CA TYR A 276 18.19 -14.32 4.27
C TYR A 276 17.58 -15.56 3.63
N LEU A 277 17.04 -16.43 4.48
CA LEU A 277 16.24 -17.57 4.09
C LEU A 277 14.77 -17.23 4.29
N PHE A 278 14.03 -17.19 3.18
CA PHE A 278 12.57 -17.17 3.16
C PHE A 278 12.08 -18.61 3.14
N ASP A 279 11.49 -19.05 4.24
CA ASP A 279 10.92 -20.39 4.45
C ASP A 279 9.40 -20.33 4.27
N TYR A 280 8.90 -20.96 3.20
CA TYR A 280 7.48 -20.99 2.88
C TYR A 280 6.75 -22.20 3.49
N THR A 281 7.44 -23.07 4.23
CA THR A 281 6.82 -24.21 4.94
C THR A 281 6.19 -23.77 6.25
N ASP A 282 6.80 -22.80 6.94
CA ASP A 282 6.26 -22.21 8.17
C ASP A 282 6.16 -20.68 8.14
N TRP A 283 6.32 -20.11 6.93
CA TRP A 283 6.16 -18.70 6.63
C TRP A 283 7.04 -17.82 7.54
N SER A 284 8.35 -18.06 7.46
CA SER A 284 9.36 -17.36 8.25
C SER A 284 10.50 -16.77 7.40
N LEU A 285 11.13 -15.74 7.95
CA LEU A 285 12.40 -15.18 7.52
C LEU A 285 13.48 -15.59 8.52
N ARG A 286 14.66 -15.96 8.04
CA ARG A 286 15.85 -16.14 8.89
C ARG A 286 17.03 -15.38 8.31
N ASP A 287 17.66 -14.55 9.13
CA ASP A 287 18.99 -14.00 8.84
C ASP A 287 20.03 -15.11 9.04
N LEU A 288 20.79 -15.39 7.99
CA LEU A 288 21.79 -16.46 7.99
C LEU A 288 23.09 -16.10 8.70
N GLN A 289 23.35 -14.81 8.94
CA GLN A 289 24.52 -14.35 9.68
C GLN A 289 24.26 -14.36 11.19
N THR A 290 23.11 -13.84 11.62
CA THR A 290 22.78 -13.68 13.04
C THR A 290 21.97 -14.85 13.62
N GLY A 291 21.32 -15.63 12.75
CA GLY A 291 20.36 -16.66 13.16
C GLY A 291 19.01 -16.11 13.61
N GLN A 292 18.81 -14.79 13.59
CA GLN A 292 17.53 -14.17 13.95
C GLN A 292 16.42 -14.70 13.04
N ARG A 293 15.27 -15.03 13.65
CA ARG A 293 14.12 -15.59 12.95
C ARG A 293 12.87 -14.75 13.22
N MET A 294 12.10 -14.52 12.17
CA MET A 294 10.80 -13.84 12.24
C MET A 294 9.74 -14.68 11.52
N HIS A 295 8.52 -14.68 12.04
CA HIS A 295 7.37 -15.27 11.36
C HIS A 295 6.53 -14.14 10.76
N PHE A 296 6.11 -14.28 9.51
CA PHE A 296 5.38 -13.22 8.82
C PHE A 296 3.95 -12.99 9.35
N GLY A 297 3.43 -13.87 10.23
CA GLY A 297 2.17 -13.69 10.95
C GLY A 297 0.92 -13.60 10.06
N ARG A 298 -0.29 -13.79 10.60
CA ARG A 298 -1.55 -13.59 9.82
C ARG A 298 -1.86 -12.12 9.49
N ALA A 299 -1.04 -11.19 9.94
CA ALA A 299 -1.08 -9.79 9.56
C ALA A 299 0.34 -9.41 9.15
N MET A 300 0.51 -8.81 7.97
CA MET A 300 1.74 -8.12 7.64
C MET A 300 2.09 -7.17 8.79
N PRO A 301 3.37 -7.03 9.18
CA PRO A 301 3.74 -6.06 10.21
C PRO A 301 3.16 -4.70 9.82
N VAL A 302 2.40 -4.09 10.74
CA VAL A 302 2.06 -2.67 10.70
C VAL A 302 3.38 -1.93 10.55
N LEU A 303 3.56 -1.22 9.44
CA LEU A 303 4.78 -0.51 9.08
C LEU A 303 4.99 0.60 10.12
N PRO A 304 6.04 0.53 10.97
CA PRO A 304 6.21 1.49 12.05
C PRO A 304 6.54 2.91 11.56
N GLU A 305 6.27 3.87 12.44
CA GLU A 305 6.58 5.29 12.29
C GLU A 305 8.09 5.50 12.10
N TRP A 306 8.49 6.36 11.16
CA TRP A 306 9.86 6.86 11.06
C TRP A 306 9.91 8.22 11.72
N GLU A 307 10.75 8.38 12.74
CA GLU A 307 11.18 9.72 13.15
C GLU A 307 12.11 10.25 12.04
N ALA A 308 11.74 11.44 11.52
CA ALA A 308 12.41 12.14 10.43
C ALA A 308 13.83 12.59 10.76
#